data_AF-A0A5N7BGB5-F1
#
_entry.id   AF-A0A5N7BGB5-F1
#
_cell.length_a   1.000
_cell.length_b   1.000
_cell.length_c   1.000
_cell.angle_alpha   90.00
_cell.angle_beta   90.00
_cell.angle_gamma   90.00
#
_symmetry.space_group_name_H-M   'P 1'
#
loop_
_entity.id
_entity.type
_entity.pdbx_description
1 polymer ?
#
loop_
_entity_poly.entity_id
_entity_poly.type
_entity_poly.pdbx_seq_one_letter_code
_entity_poly.pdbx_strand_id
1 'polypeptide(L)'
;MERFNYLLKSIHCTNTSLAVNFKNQKSFEYTKRAWRWVNEVERNTLIVVAGTGQCGWNTHRVPFAVSKIEFDDHTGTAKLQAQRSEWKDVFHSFELSVGRVAKDSEGVHDACIAPQHTKRKEHEKTMTMNFNHPWSLPQKDFSTPSDAFSLTLSCDQCGTKGSFELGFYLRTENHIPKAATFTLTPHGVSTRIGPKLTLSGDFTEKYSQEFDLAKIPIYGYSIPGVLDLGPEIVFSLGFSLGPVSGSASVSTHVVHSGWTPQVRTEPVKVDAKIEAGVDLHAKAAIQLSAVALGIVQLTPFAKIKADLYRPWL
;
A
#
# COMPACT_ATOMS: atom_id res chain seq x y z
N MET A 1 -5.54 -7.66 25.07
CA MET A 1 -6.73 -7.37 25.88
C MET A 1 -8.02 -7.73 25.15
N GLU A 2 -8.20 -7.40 23.86
CA GLU A 2 -9.38 -7.80 23.06
C GLU A 2 -9.83 -9.26 23.28
N ARG A 3 -8.89 -10.22 23.25
CA ARG A 3 -9.18 -11.66 23.43
C ARG A 3 -9.79 -12.05 24.77
N PHE A 4 -9.60 -11.27 25.82
CA PHE A 4 -10.09 -11.57 27.16
C PHE A 4 -10.95 -10.45 27.75
N ASN A 5 -11.30 -9.45 26.93
CA ASN A 5 -12.13 -8.31 27.35
C ASN A 5 -13.47 -8.75 27.94
N TYR A 6 -14.03 -9.86 27.45
CA TYR A 6 -15.29 -10.42 27.96
C TYR A 6 -15.21 -10.84 29.43
N LEU A 7 -14.02 -11.09 29.97
CA LEU A 7 -13.75 -11.42 31.38
C LEU A 7 -13.63 -10.18 32.28
N LEU A 8 -13.44 -8.99 31.70
CA LEU A 8 -13.07 -7.77 32.41
C LEU A 8 -14.26 -6.86 32.69
N LYS A 9 -14.29 -6.24 33.87
CA LYS A 9 -15.24 -5.20 34.27
C LYS A 9 -14.71 -3.81 33.89
N SER A 10 -13.43 -3.55 34.14
CA SER A 10 -12.78 -2.29 33.78
C SER A 10 -11.29 -2.49 33.48
N ILE A 11 -10.74 -1.55 32.72
CA ILE A 11 -9.34 -1.47 32.33
C ILE A 11 -8.89 -0.04 32.64
N HIS A 12 -7.76 0.09 33.32
CA HIS A 12 -7.09 1.35 33.53
C HIS A 12 -5.64 1.22 33.10
N CYS A 13 -5.19 2.12 32.22
CA CYS A 13 -3.83 2.11 31.71
C CYS A 13 -3.14 3.45 31.98
N THR A 14 -1.88 3.39 32.36
CA THR A 14 -0.94 4.49 32.27
C THR A 14 0.20 4.09 31.32
N ASN A 15 1.23 4.92 31.17
CA ASN A 15 2.42 4.52 30.40
C ASN A 15 3.27 3.46 31.12
N THR A 16 3.09 3.26 32.42
CA THR A 16 3.94 2.39 33.26
C THR A 16 3.16 1.34 34.06
N SER A 17 1.83 1.28 33.90
CA SER A 17 0.98 0.32 34.59
C SER A 17 -0.30 -0.01 33.83
N LEU A 18 -0.79 -1.23 34.04
CA LEU A 18 -2.13 -1.65 33.66
C LEU A 18 -2.84 -2.21 34.90
N ALA A 19 -4.08 -1.81 35.14
CA ALA A 19 -4.95 -2.44 36.13
C ALA A 19 -6.17 -2.98 35.43
N VAL A 20 -6.43 -4.27 35.60
CA VAL A 20 -7.60 -4.95 35.05
C VAL A 20 -8.45 -5.52 36.18
N ASN A 21 -9.72 -5.13 36.22
CA ASN A 21 -10.68 -5.65 37.17
C ASN A 21 -11.56 -6.70 36.48
N PHE A 22 -11.82 -7.83 37.13
CA PHE A 22 -12.54 -8.95 36.53
C PHE A 22 -14.01 -8.96 36.93
N LYS A 23 -14.89 -9.43 36.02
CA LYS A 23 -16.34 -9.46 36.27
C LYS A 23 -16.76 -10.38 37.42
N ASN A 24 -15.99 -11.43 37.69
CA ASN A 24 -16.29 -12.43 38.71
C ASN A 24 -15.02 -13.19 39.13
N GLN A 25 -15.09 -13.88 40.27
CA GLN A 25 -13.96 -14.63 40.83
C GLN A 25 -13.45 -15.72 39.88
N LYS A 26 -14.33 -16.40 39.12
CA LYS A 26 -13.91 -17.46 38.18
C LYS A 26 -13.00 -16.90 37.08
N SER A 27 -13.34 -15.75 36.51
CA SER A 27 -12.53 -15.03 35.53
C SER A 27 -11.17 -14.63 36.11
N PHE A 28 -11.17 -14.06 37.32
CA PHE A 28 -9.96 -13.65 38.02
C PHE A 28 -9.03 -14.84 38.28
N GLU A 29 -9.55 -15.92 38.86
CA GLU A 29 -8.79 -17.14 39.17
C GLU A 29 -8.23 -17.82 37.92
N TYR A 30 -9.02 -17.86 36.84
CA TYR A 30 -8.56 -18.37 35.55
C TYR A 30 -7.36 -17.56 35.03
N THR A 31 -7.46 -16.24 35.04
CA THR A 31 -6.39 -15.37 34.56
C THR A 31 -5.17 -15.38 35.49
N LYS A 32 -5.37 -15.42 36.82
CA LYS A 32 -4.31 -15.54 37.82
C LYS A 32 -3.46 -16.80 37.59
N ARG A 33 -4.11 -17.94 37.33
CA ARG A 33 -3.39 -19.17 36.96
C ARG A 33 -2.67 -19.04 35.62
N ALA A 34 -3.30 -18.47 34.60
CA ALA A 34 -2.72 -18.34 33.27
C ALA A 34 -1.51 -17.37 33.21
N TRP A 35 -1.45 -16.39 34.10
CA TRP A 35 -0.41 -15.37 34.12
C TRP A 35 0.60 -15.52 35.26
N ARG A 36 0.47 -16.56 36.10
CA ARG A 36 1.36 -16.78 37.25
C ARG A 36 2.84 -16.83 36.86
N TRP A 37 3.13 -17.46 35.71
CA TRP A 37 4.48 -17.63 35.18
C TRP A 37 5.26 -16.32 35.03
N VAL A 38 4.58 -15.18 34.85
CA VAL A 38 5.23 -13.87 34.70
C VAL A 38 6.09 -13.52 35.91
N ASN A 39 5.65 -13.92 37.11
CA ASN A 39 6.37 -13.64 38.35
C ASN A 39 7.37 -14.75 38.74
N GLU A 40 7.41 -15.87 38.01
CA GLU A 40 8.24 -17.04 38.38
C GLU A 40 9.73 -16.81 38.04
N VAL A 41 10.03 -15.96 37.05
CA VAL A 41 11.41 -15.59 36.66
C VAL A 41 11.46 -14.09 36.38
N GLU A 42 12.47 -13.39 36.89
CA GLU A 42 12.60 -11.93 36.75
C GLU A 42 12.64 -11.44 35.29
N ARG A 43 13.11 -12.28 34.36
CA ARG A 43 13.17 -11.97 32.93
C ARG A 43 11.88 -12.31 32.16
N ASN A 44 10.91 -12.97 32.78
CA ASN A 44 9.67 -13.31 32.10
C ASN A 44 8.90 -12.03 31.78
N THR A 45 8.52 -11.88 30.52
CA THR A 45 7.77 -10.71 30.05
C THR A 45 6.49 -11.15 29.37
N LEU A 46 5.35 -10.64 29.83
CA LEU A 46 4.06 -10.84 29.17
C LEU A 46 3.76 -9.63 28.29
N ILE A 47 3.55 -9.85 26.99
CA ILE A 47 3.11 -8.79 26.08
C ILE A 47 1.59 -8.68 26.11
N VAL A 48 1.08 -7.57 26.64
CA VAL A 48 -0.35 -7.27 26.68
C VAL A 48 -0.66 -6.17 25.67
N VAL A 49 -1.47 -6.51 24.64
CA VAL A 49 -1.88 -5.53 23.63
C VAL A 49 -3.22 -4.89 24.02
N ALA A 50 -3.24 -3.58 24.25
CA ALA A 50 -4.47 -2.80 24.34
C ALA A 50 -5.08 -2.60 22.95
N GLY A 51 -6.34 -2.97 22.77
CA GLY A 51 -7.13 -2.69 21.58
C GLY A 51 -7.51 -1.20 21.50
N THR A 52 -7.98 -0.75 20.34
CA THR A 52 -8.41 0.65 20.14
C THR A 52 -9.42 1.09 21.22
N GLY A 53 -9.14 2.21 21.87
CA GLY A 53 -9.96 2.80 22.92
C GLY A 53 -9.95 2.07 24.27
N GLN A 54 -9.30 0.91 24.42
CA GLN A 54 -9.35 0.12 25.65
C GLN A 54 -8.68 0.79 26.85
N CYS A 55 -7.74 1.70 26.61
CA CYS A 55 -7.11 2.53 27.64
C CYS A 55 -7.74 3.92 27.76
N GLY A 56 -8.83 4.19 27.05
CA GLY A 56 -9.51 5.50 26.99
C GLY A 56 -8.80 6.52 26.09
N TRP A 57 -7.46 6.57 26.10
CA TRP A 57 -6.67 7.54 25.33
C TRP A 57 -6.10 7.00 24.02
N ASN A 58 -6.03 5.69 23.82
CA ASN A 58 -5.34 5.09 22.68
C ASN A 58 -6.24 4.97 21.45
N THR A 59 -5.81 5.55 20.32
CA THR A 59 -6.55 5.52 19.05
C THR A 59 -6.26 4.28 18.19
N HIS A 60 -5.22 3.52 18.54
CA HIS A 60 -4.77 2.31 17.86
C HIS A 60 -4.30 1.28 18.88
N ARG A 61 -3.93 0.09 18.41
CA ARG A 61 -3.44 -0.97 19.30
C ARG A 61 -2.06 -0.62 19.86
N VAL A 62 -1.90 -0.77 21.18
CA VAL A 62 -0.65 -0.44 21.88
C VAL A 62 -0.17 -1.65 22.68
N PRO A 63 1.05 -2.16 22.43
CA PRO A 63 1.64 -3.22 23.24
C PRO A 63 2.20 -2.66 24.55
N PHE A 64 2.11 -3.47 25.59
CA PHE A 64 2.72 -3.24 26.90
C PHE A 64 3.59 -4.44 27.25
N ALA A 65 4.84 -4.20 27.61
CA ALA A 65 5.74 -5.20 28.17
C ALA A 65 5.53 -5.26 29.68
N VAL A 66 4.91 -6.35 30.16
CA VAL A 66 4.61 -6.58 31.57
C VAL A 66 5.71 -7.42 32.20
N SER A 67 6.37 -6.89 33.22
CA SER A 67 7.44 -7.58 33.96
C SER A 67 7.00 -8.18 35.29
N LYS A 68 5.89 -7.70 35.85
CA LYS A 68 5.36 -8.18 37.14
C LYS A 68 3.85 -8.00 37.23
N ILE A 69 3.17 -8.90 37.92
CA ILE A 69 1.73 -8.83 38.15
C ILE A 69 1.42 -9.04 39.64
N GLU A 70 0.71 -8.09 40.23
CA GLU A 70 0.19 -8.17 41.59
C GLU A 70 -1.31 -8.49 41.53
N PHE A 71 -1.68 -9.61 42.15
CA PHE A 71 -3.06 -10.08 42.19
C PHE A 71 -3.68 -9.71 43.54
N ASP A 72 -4.81 -9.01 43.51
CA ASP A 72 -5.61 -8.66 44.67
C ASP A 72 -6.89 -9.51 44.67
N ASP A 73 -6.88 -10.55 45.51
CA ASP A 73 -8.00 -11.48 45.67
C ASP A 73 -9.25 -10.83 46.29
N HIS A 74 -9.10 -9.73 47.04
CA HIS A 74 -10.24 -9.05 47.67
C HIS A 74 -11.05 -8.25 46.66
N THR A 75 -10.36 -7.55 45.76
CA THR A 75 -11.01 -6.69 44.76
C THR A 75 -11.19 -7.37 43.41
N GLY A 76 -10.61 -8.57 43.22
CA GLY A 76 -10.59 -9.27 41.94
C GLY A 76 -9.86 -8.44 40.87
N THR A 77 -8.73 -7.84 41.24
CA THR A 77 -7.94 -6.94 40.37
C THR A 77 -6.55 -7.50 40.15
N ALA A 78 -6.07 -7.47 38.91
CA ALA A 78 -4.65 -7.66 38.61
C ALA A 78 -4.02 -6.30 38.28
N LYS A 79 -2.96 -5.94 38.99
CA LYS A 79 -2.13 -4.75 38.74
C LYS A 79 -0.82 -5.20 38.10
N LEU A 80 -0.62 -4.79 36.86
CA LEU A 80 0.52 -5.19 36.04
C LEU A 80 1.50 -4.01 36.01
N GLN A 81 2.73 -4.25 36.44
CA GLN A 81 3.86 -3.35 36.18
C GLN A 81 4.24 -3.51 34.72
N ALA A 82 3.98 -2.48 33.91
CA ALA A 82 3.93 -2.62 32.47
C ALA A 82 4.45 -1.37 31.78
N GLN A 83 5.48 -1.49 30.94
CA GLN A 83 5.94 -0.36 30.14
C GLN A 83 5.21 -0.34 28.81
N ARG A 84 4.67 0.82 28.41
CA ARG A 84 4.21 1.04 27.04
C ARG A 84 5.39 0.83 26.09
N SER A 85 5.17 0.05 25.04
CA SER A 85 6.21 -0.28 24.05
C SER A 85 5.74 0.02 22.63
N GLU A 86 6.67 -0.03 21.69
CA GLU A 86 6.35 -0.06 20.26
C GLU A 86 6.40 -1.48 19.74
N TRP A 87 5.68 -1.75 18.64
CA TRP A 87 5.61 -3.08 18.04
C TRP A 87 6.99 -3.65 17.68
N LYS A 88 7.90 -2.80 17.21
CA LYS A 88 9.28 -3.17 16.89
C LYS A 88 10.10 -3.64 18.08
N ASP A 89 9.79 -3.16 19.28
CA ASP A 89 10.55 -3.47 20.49
C ASP A 89 10.03 -4.75 21.16
N VAL A 90 8.79 -5.17 20.84
CA VAL A 90 8.17 -6.38 21.43
C VAL A 90 8.21 -7.60 20.52
N PHE A 91 8.53 -7.45 19.23
CA PHE A 91 8.63 -8.54 18.25
C PHE A 91 10.01 -8.56 17.59
N HIS A 92 10.84 -9.54 17.96
CA HIS A 92 12.12 -9.81 17.30
C HIS A 92 11.98 -10.61 16.00
N SER A 93 11.11 -11.62 16.03
CA SER A 93 10.78 -12.47 14.88
C SER A 93 9.27 -12.51 14.76
N PHE A 94 8.76 -12.27 13.56
CA PHE A 94 7.32 -12.23 13.32
C PHE A 94 6.96 -12.66 11.91
N GLU A 95 5.71 -13.09 11.78
CA GLU A 95 5.07 -13.38 10.52
C GLU A 95 3.84 -12.47 10.40
N LEU A 96 3.75 -11.74 9.30
CA LEU A 96 2.68 -10.80 9.01
C LEU A 96 2.03 -11.19 7.69
N SER A 97 0.73 -11.45 7.73
CA SER A 97 -0.09 -11.70 6.55
C SER A 97 -1.26 -10.71 6.53
N VAL A 98 -1.44 -10.06 5.39
CA VAL A 98 -2.51 -9.10 5.14
C VAL A 98 -3.16 -9.39 3.80
N GLY A 99 -4.49 -9.45 3.75
CA GLY A 99 -5.23 -9.78 2.54
C GLY A 99 -5.03 -11.24 2.08
N ARG A 100 -5.39 -11.53 0.83
CA ARG A 100 -5.19 -12.86 0.22
C ARG A 100 -3.85 -12.89 -0.49
N VAL A 101 -2.93 -13.70 0.02
CA VAL A 101 -1.63 -13.92 -0.62
C VAL A 101 -1.78 -15.12 -1.55
N ALA A 102 -1.34 -15.00 -2.81
CA ALA A 102 -1.33 -16.13 -3.72
C ALA A 102 -0.48 -17.26 -3.10
N LYS A 103 -1.00 -18.48 -3.14
CA LYS A 103 -0.22 -19.66 -2.77
C LYS A 103 0.74 -19.91 -3.92
N ASP A 104 1.98 -19.47 -3.77
CA ASP A 104 3.04 -19.84 -4.69
C ASP A 104 3.16 -21.37 -4.66
N SER A 105 3.19 -21.99 -5.84
CA SER A 105 3.25 -23.45 -6.03
C SER A 105 4.62 -24.06 -5.65
N GLU A 106 5.50 -23.30 -5.02
CA GLU A 106 6.75 -23.79 -4.43
C GLU A 106 6.69 -23.69 -2.92
N GLY A 107 6.30 -24.81 -2.31
CA GLY A 107 6.46 -25.03 -0.88
C GLY A 107 5.31 -24.47 -0.08
N VAL A 108 4.62 -25.40 0.60
CA VAL A 108 3.97 -25.14 1.88
C VAL A 108 5.00 -24.46 2.77
N HIS A 109 5.08 -23.13 2.73
CA HIS A 109 5.73 -22.41 3.81
C HIS A 109 4.86 -22.71 5.01
N ASP A 110 5.48 -23.26 6.05
CA ASP A 110 4.98 -23.32 7.42
C ASP A 110 4.68 -21.89 7.87
N ALA A 111 3.67 -21.29 7.27
CA ALA A 111 2.89 -20.30 7.94
C ALA A 111 2.50 -20.97 9.24
N CYS A 112 2.73 -20.29 10.35
CA CYS A 112 1.88 -20.53 11.48
C CYS A 112 0.44 -20.24 11.00
N ILE A 113 -0.20 -21.24 10.37
CA ILE A 113 -1.63 -21.44 10.45
C ILE A 113 -1.80 -21.51 11.96
N ALA A 114 -2.10 -20.35 12.56
CA ALA A 114 -2.57 -20.28 13.93
C ALA A 114 -3.52 -21.46 14.05
N PRO A 115 -3.23 -22.44 14.94
CA PRO A 115 -3.89 -23.73 14.95
C PRO A 115 -5.35 -23.44 14.71
N GLN A 116 -5.92 -24.04 13.67
CA GLN A 116 -7.31 -23.84 13.29
C GLN A 116 -8.15 -24.10 14.54
N HIS A 117 -8.33 -23.07 15.35
CA HIS A 117 -9.48 -22.93 16.19
C HIS A 117 -10.55 -22.71 15.13
N THR A 118 -11.14 -23.83 14.74
CA THR A 118 -12.25 -24.06 13.80
C THR A 118 -13.48 -23.17 14.05
N LYS A 119 -13.36 -22.17 14.96
CA LYS A 119 -14.32 -21.12 15.27
C LYS A 119 -13.90 -19.72 14.83
N ARG A 120 -12.68 -19.50 14.33
CA ARG A 120 -12.25 -18.22 13.77
C ARG A 120 -12.43 -18.21 12.25
N LYS A 121 -13.71 -18.16 11.82
CA LYS A 121 -14.10 -17.55 10.54
C LYS A 121 -13.90 -16.03 10.58
N GLU A 122 -12.81 -15.53 11.18
CA GLU A 122 -12.43 -14.13 11.05
C GLU A 122 -11.86 -13.99 9.65
N HIS A 123 -12.80 -13.75 8.72
CA HIS A 123 -12.64 -13.44 7.32
C HIS A 123 -11.18 -13.19 6.91
N GLU A 124 -10.67 -13.99 5.96
CA GLU A 124 -9.78 -13.46 4.92
C GLU A 124 -10.51 -12.25 4.33
N LYS A 125 -10.35 -11.08 4.94
CA LYS A 125 -10.92 -9.85 4.45
C LYS A 125 -10.08 -9.49 3.25
N THR A 126 -10.71 -9.52 2.08
CA THR A 126 -10.10 -8.96 0.88
C THR A 126 -9.80 -7.49 1.15
N MET A 127 -8.61 -7.09 0.77
CA MET A 127 -8.10 -5.75 1.02
C MET A 127 -8.22 -4.97 -0.28
N THR A 128 -9.41 -4.42 -0.50
CA THR A 128 -9.76 -3.73 -1.73
C THR A 128 -9.33 -2.27 -1.66
N MET A 129 -8.43 -1.89 -2.55
CA MET A 129 -7.96 -0.52 -2.72
C MET A 129 -8.70 0.13 -3.89
N ASN A 130 -9.28 1.31 -3.66
CA ASN A 130 -9.93 2.09 -4.69
C ASN A 130 -8.88 2.69 -5.65
N PHE A 131 -9.09 2.55 -6.96
CA PHE A 131 -8.24 3.12 -8.00
C PHE A 131 -9.02 4.11 -8.90
N ASN A 132 -10.15 4.63 -8.42
CA ASN A 132 -10.91 5.67 -9.11
C ASN A 132 -10.29 7.03 -8.82
N HIS A 133 -9.51 7.56 -9.78
CA HIS A 133 -8.91 8.88 -9.66
C HIS A 133 -9.19 9.66 -10.94
N PRO A 134 -10.05 10.71 -10.90
CA PRO A 134 -10.06 11.69 -11.96
C PRO A 134 -8.80 12.56 -11.83
N TRP A 135 -8.14 12.86 -12.94
CA TRP A 135 -7.10 13.88 -12.95
C TRP A 135 -7.14 14.69 -14.24
N SER A 136 -6.86 15.98 -14.11
CA SER A 136 -6.58 16.86 -15.23
C SER A 136 -5.09 17.17 -15.20
N LEU A 137 -4.38 16.89 -16.28
CA LEU A 137 -2.98 17.27 -16.37
C LEU A 137 -2.90 18.79 -16.59
N PRO A 138 -2.21 19.55 -15.72
CA PRO A 138 -1.98 20.96 -15.98
C PRO A 138 -1.20 21.11 -17.29
N GLN A 139 -1.50 22.16 -18.02
CA GLN A 139 -0.82 22.47 -19.28
C GLN A 139 0.69 22.52 -19.04
N LYS A 140 1.43 21.64 -19.72
CA LYS A 140 2.89 21.65 -19.66
C LYS A 140 3.44 22.10 -21.00
N ASP A 141 4.14 23.22 -20.98
CA ASP A 141 4.79 23.79 -22.14
C ASP A 141 6.26 23.38 -22.16
N PHE A 142 6.72 22.91 -23.32
CA PHE A 142 8.13 22.65 -23.57
C PHE A 142 8.62 23.57 -24.69
N SER A 143 9.79 24.17 -24.46
CA SER A 143 10.51 24.98 -25.45
C SER A 143 11.97 24.58 -25.38
N THR A 144 12.64 24.47 -26.53
CA THR A 144 14.10 24.35 -26.57
C THR A 144 14.73 25.73 -26.73
N PRO A 145 15.96 25.94 -26.24
CA PRO A 145 16.68 27.21 -26.45
C PRO A 145 17.10 27.45 -27.91
N SER A 146 17.16 26.40 -28.73
CA SER A 146 17.71 26.41 -30.10
C SER A 146 16.68 26.63 -31.20
N ASP A 147 15.43 26.24 -30.98
CA ASP A 147 14.40 26.18 -32.02
C ASP A 147 13.10 26.85 -31.54
N ALA A 148 12.41 27.53 -32.45
CA ALA A 148 11.19 28.28 -32.16
C ALA A 148 9.96 27.37 -32.05
N PHE A 149 10.04 26.27 -31.28
CA PHE A 149 8.91 25.36 -31.08
C PHE A 149 8.28 25.46 -29.69
N SER A 150 6.95 25.36 -29.63
CA SER A 150 6.20 25.13 -28.41
C SER A 150 5.46 23.79 -28.48
N LEU A 151 5.58 23.01 -27.41
CA LEU A 151 4.84 21.77 -27.22
C LEU A 151 3.93 21.93 -26.01
N THR A 152 2.62 21.83 -26.23
CA THR A 152 1.65 21.86 -25.14
C THR A 152 1.01 20.50 -24.96
N LEU A 153 1.11 19.96 -23.74
CA LEU A 153 0.39 18.76 -23.33
C LEU A 153 -0.75 19.11 -22.37
N SER A 154 -1.96 18.69 -22.72
CA SER A 154 -3.10 18.64 -21.78
C SER A 154 -3.78 17.28 -21.82
N CYS A 155 -4.54 16.93 -20.78
CA CYS A 155 -5.43 15.78 -20.83
C CYS A 155 -6.79 16.13 -20.20
N ASP A 156 -7.83 16.11 -21.04
CA ASP A 156 -9.20 16.35 -20.64
C ASP A 156 -9.89 15.01 -20.36
N GLN A 157 -10.53 14.90 -19.20
CA GLN A 157 -11.17 13.66 -18.71
C GLN A 157 -10.22 12.45 -18.64
N CYS A 158 -8.96 12.71 -18.28
CA CYS A 158 -8.07 11.66 -17.83
C CYS A 158 -8.58 11.07 -16.51
N GLY A 159 -8.38 9.77 -16.34
CA GLY A 159 -8.68 9.15 -15.07
C GLY A 159 -8.55 7.65 -15.08
N THR A 160 -8.50 7.09 -13.88
CA THR A 160 -8.54 5.64 -13.67
C THR A 160 -9.87 5.25 -13.06
N LYS A 161 -10.25 4.00 -13.31
CA LYS A 161 -11.37 3.36 -12.65
C LYS A 161 -11.01 1.97 -12.17
N GLY A 162 -11.80 1.47 -11.23
CA GLY A 162 -11.72 0.11 -10.71
C GLY A 162 -11.07 0.06 -9.33
N SER A 163 -10.60 -1.13 -8.98
CA SER A 163 -9.98 -1.39 -7.69
C SER A 163 -8.95 -2.51 -7.80
N PHE A 164 -8.09 -2.61 -6.79
CA PHE A 164 -7.15 -3.71 -6.66
C PHE A 164 -7.36 -4.44 -5.35
N GLU A 165 -7.22 -5.76 -5.36
CA GLU A 165 -7.07 -6.55 -4.14
C GLU A 165 -5.59 -6.75 -3.84
N LEU A 166 -5.19 -6.37 -2.62
CA LEU A 166 -3.83 -6.52 -2.12
C LEU A 166 -3.70 -7.79 -1.28
N GLY A 167 -2.59 -8.49 -1.47
CA GLY A 167 -2.08 -9.48 -0.53
C GLY A 167 -0.62 -9.20 -0.22
N PHE A 168 -0.27 -9.20 1.07
CA PHE A 168 1.09 -9.01 1.54
C PHE A 168 1.44 -10.07 2.58
N TYR A 169 2.63 -10.63 2.43
CA TYR A 169 3.24 -11.57 3.36
C TYR A 169 4.65 -11.11 3.70
N LEU A 170 5.01 -11.14 4.97
CA LEU A 170 6.37 -10.90 5.43
C LEU A 170 6.68 -11.82 6.60
N ARG A 171 7.79 -12.54 6.50
CA ARG A 171 8.39 -13.27 7.61
C ARG A 171 9.75 -12.68 7.93
N THR A 172 9.99 -12.40 9.19
CA THR A 172 11.29 -11.95 9.69
C THR A 172 11.79 -12.84 10.81
N GLU A 173 13.09 -13.00 10.87
CA GLU A 173 13.77 -13.63 12.00
C GLU A 173 14.87 -12.68 12.47
N ASN A 174 14.87 -12.34 13.76
CA ASN A 174 15.81 -11.38 14.35
C ASN A 174 15.86 -10.06 13.56
N HIS A 175 14.69 -9.53 13.21
CA HIS A 175 14.50 -8.34 12.35
C HIS A 175 15.02 -8.44 10.92
N ILE A 176 15.52 -9.60 10.49
CA ILE A 176 15.99 -9.84 9.12
C ILE A 176 14.85 -10.48 8.32
N PRO A 177 14.40 -9.86 7.21
CA PRO A 177 13.42 -10.47 6.32
C PRO A 177 13.92 -11.81 5.77
N LYS A 178 13.09 -12.86 5.91
CA LYS A 178 13.36 -14.22 5.42
C LYS A 178 12.49 -14.60 4.23
N ALA A 179 11.28 -14.05 4.16
CA ALA A 179 10.37 -14.23 3.06
C ALA A 179 9.48 -12.99 2.93
N ALA A 180 9.18 -12.59 1.69
CA ALA A 180 8.25 -11.52 1.42
C ALA A 180 7.51 -11.82 0.10
N THR A 181 6.18 -11.80 0.15
CA THR A 181 5.33 -11.98 -1.04
C THR A 181 4.37 -10.80 -1.13
N PHE A 182 4.22 -10.27 -2.34
CA PHE A 182 3.28 -9.20 -2.63
C PHE A 182 2.43 -9.61 -3.83
N THR A 183 1.12 -9.42 -3.72
CA THR A 183 0.15 -9.74 -4.76
C THR A 183 -0.80 -8.57 -4.94
N LEU A 184 -1.09 -8.27 -6.21
CA LEU A 184 -1.98 -7.19 -6.61
C LEU A 184 -2.91 -7.72 -7.71
N THR A 185 -4.18 -7.87 -7.38
CA THR A 185 -5.17 -8.47 -8.29
C THR A 185 -6.14 -7.40 -8.81
N PRO A 186 -6.35 -7.26 -10.13
CA PRO A 186 -7.37 -6.37 -10.71
C PRO A 186 -8.78 -6.66 -10.24
N HIS A 187 -9.58 -5.61 -10.15
CA HIS A 187 -11.03 -5.68 -10.24
C HIS A 187 -11.59 -4.50 -11.03
N GLY A 188 -11.98 -4.74 -12.29
CA GLY A 188 -12.59 -3.72 -13.16
C GLY A 188 -11.66 -2.53 -13.47
N VAL A 189 -10.35 -2.76 -13.48
CA VAL A 189 -9.36 -1.70 -13.67
C VAL A 189 -9.35 -1.21 -15.11
N SER A 190 -9.46 0.10 -15.28
CA SER A 190 -9.33 0.78 -16.56
C SER A 190 -8.65 2.13 -16.39
N THR A 191 -8.02 2.59 -17.47
CA THR A 191 -7.43 3.92 -17.54
C THR A 191 -7.87 4.62 -18.82
N ARG A 192 -8.15 5.91 -18.71
CA ARG A 192 -8.45 6.80 -19.83
C ARG A 192 -7.38 7.87 -19.85
N ILE A 193 -6.62 7.91 -20.94
CA ILE A 193 -5.58 8.91 -21.18
C ILE A 193 -5.86 9.53 -22.55
N GLY A 194 -6.31 10.79 -22.58
CA GLY A 194 -6.55 11.52 -23.82
C GLY A 194 -5.58 12.69 -23.95
N PRO A 195 -4.28 12.47 -24.27
CA PRO A 195 -3.35 13.58 -24.36
C PRO A 195 -3.62 14.38 -25.64
N LYS A 196 -3.73 15.70 -25.46
CA LYS A 196 -3.74 16.68 -26.54
C LYS A 196 -2.36 17.29 -26.64
N LEU A 197 -1.73 17.12 -27.79
CA LEU A 197 -0.42 17.64 -28.14
C LEU A 197 -0.59 18.79 -29.13
N THR A 198 -0.20 20.00 -28.76
CA THR A 198 -0.14 21.13 -29.70
C THR A 198 1.32 21.43 -30.00
N LEU A 199 1.66 21.46 -31.29
CA LEU A 199 2.98 21.79 -31.81
C LEU A 199 2.88 23.09 -32.61
N SER A 200 3.78 24.03 -32.35
CA SER A 200 3.90 25.25 -33.17
C SER A 200 5.36 25.60 -33.35
N GLY A 201 5.83 25.69 -34.59
CA GLY A 201 7.21 26.12 -34.90
C GLY A 201 7.91 25.25 -35.92
N ASP A 202 9.01 25.76 -36.45
CA ASP A 202 9.89 25.01 -37.36
C ASP A 202 11.00 24.33 -36.57
N PHE A 203 11.27 23.06 -36.88
CA PHE A 203 12.42 22.36 -36.32
C PHE A 203 13.02 21.40 -37.36
N THR A 204 14.34 21.35 -37.39
CA THR A 204 15.11 20.65 -38.44
C THR A 204 15.65 19.30 -37.99
N GLU A 205 15.67 19.02 -36.68
CA GLU A 205 16.22 17.80 -36.09
C GLU A 205 15.15 16.88 -35.49
N LYS A 206 15.44 15.58 -35.39
CA LYS A 206 14.55 14.66 -34.68
C LYS A 206 14.50 15.03 -33.20
N TYR A 207 13.29 15.13 -32.65
CA TYR A 207 13.09 15.41 -31.25
C TYR A 207 12.41 14.22 -30.57
N SER A 208 12.90 13.82 -29.39
CA SER A 208 12.27 12.78 -28.60
C SER A 208 12.42 13.05 -27.11
N GLN A 209 11.34 12.81 -26.37
CA GLN A 209 11.32 12.98 -24.93
C GLN A 209 10.36 11.97 -24.30
N GLU A 210 10.67 11.56 -23.07
CA GLU A 210 9.78 10.79 -22.20
C GLU A 210 9.60 11.56 -20.89
N PHE A 211 8.38 11.62 -20.38
CA PHE A 211 8.08 12.29 -19.12
C PHE A 211 6.94 11.59 -18.38
N ASP A 212 6.94 11.75 -17.05
CA ASP A 212 5.87 11.25 -16.19
C ASP A 212 4.61 12.13 -16.37
N LEU A 213 3.52 11.50 -16.81
CA LEU A 213 2.19 12.09 -16.91
C LEU A 213 1.57 12.26 -15.54
N ALA A 214 1.47 11.17 -14.79
CA ALA A 214 0.75 11.14 -13.53
C ALA A 214 1.37 10.11 -12.59
N LYS A 215 1.36 10.44 -11.30
CA LYS A 215 1.66 9.53 -10.21
C LYS A 215 0.39 9.36 -9.39
N ILE A 216 -0.16 8.16 -9.42
CA ILE A 216 -1.41 7.85 -8.75
C ILE A 216 -1.07 7.00 -7.53
N PRO A 217 -1.18 7.56 -6.32
CA PRO A 217 -1.09 6.75 -5.12
C PRO A 217 -2.31 5.82 -5.11
N ILE A 218 -2.06 4.51 -5.06
CA ILE A 218 -3.10 3.57 -4.68
C ILE A 218 -3.22 3.73 -3.17
N TYR A 219 -4.38 4.18 -2.67
CA TYR A 219 -4.55 4.49 -1.25
C TYR A 219 -3.94 3.40 -0.37
N GLY A 220 -2.84 3.79 0.27
CA GLY A 220 -2.04 2.91 1.07
C GLY A 220 -2.80 2.47 2.30
N TYR A 221 -2.53 1.26 2.76
CA TYR A 221 -3.04 0.78 4.03
C TYR A 221 -1.95 0.91 5.09
N SER A 222 -2.30 1.62 6.16
CA SER A 222 -1.45 1.79 7.33
C SER A 222 -2.07 1.06 8.52
N ILE A 223 -1.28 0.17 9.13
CA ILE A 223 -1.48 -0.37 10.47
C ILE A 223 -0.47 0.37 11.35
N PRO A 224 -0.90 1.34 12.18
CA PRO A 224 0.00 2.21 12.92
C PRO A 224 1.07 1.44 13.71
N GLY A 225 2.34 1.76 13.42
CA GLY A 225 3.52 1.15 14.04
C GLY A 225 3.80 -0.30 13.61
N VAL A 226 3.00 -0.88 12.71
CA VAL A 226 3.14 -2.27 12.24
C VAL A 226 3.45 -2.36 10.77
N LEU A 227 2.68 -1.67 9.92
CA LEU A 227 2.81 -1.82 8.47
C LEU A 227 2.29 -0.58 7.75
N ASP A 228 3.09 -0.01 6.87
CA ASP A 228 2.67 0.98 5.90
C ASP A 228 2.87 0.41 4.49
N LEU A 229 1.78 0.22 3.76
CA LEU A 229 1.78 -0.21 2.37
C LEU A 229 1.35 0.96 1.50
N GLY A 230 2.15 1.33 0.51
CA GLY A 230 1.82 2.39 -0.44
C GLY A 230 2.27 2.04 -1.85
N PRO A 231 1.43 1.35 -2.65
CA PRO A 231 1.66 1.23 -4.08
C PRO A 231 1.40 2.57 -4.76
N GLU A 232 2.20 2.91 -5.76
CA GLU A 232 1.98 4.05 -6.64
C GLU A 232 2.04 3.57 -8.10
N ILE A 233 1.11 4.02 -8.94
CA ILE A 233 1.20 3.78 -10.39
C ILE A 233 1.66 5.06 -11.07
N VAL A 234 2.78 4.96 -11.78
CA VAL A 234 3.36 6.03 -12.57
C VAL A 234 2.99 5.81 -14.04
N PHE A 235 2.27 6.76 -14.63
CA PHE A 235 2.02 6.81 -16.06
C PHE A 235 3.05 7.74 -16.70
N SER A 236 3.66 7.30 -17.80
CA SER A 236 4.65 8.09 -18.55
C SER A 236 4.27 8.12 -20.03
N LEU A 237 4.57 9.22 -20.71
CA LEU A 237 4.38 9.39 -22.15
C LEU A 237 5.73 9.68 -22.80
N GLY A 238 6.08 8.86 -23.78
CA GLY A 238 7.18 9.09 -24.71
C GLY A 238 6.65 9.53 -26.07
N PHE A 239 7.38 10.41 -26.74
CA PHE A 239 7.07 10.79 -28.12
C PHE A 239 8.35 10.99 -28.93
N SER A 240 8.25 10.79 -30.25
CA SER A 240 9.29 11.12 -31.21
C SER A 240 8.70 11.84 -32.41
N LEU A 241 9.34 12.93 -32.82
CA LEU A 241 8.94 13.78 -33.92
C LEU A 241 10.07 13.82 -34.97
N GLY A 242 9.73 13.60 -36.24
CA GLY A 242 10.59 13.92 -37.39
C GLY A 242 10.48 15.40 -37.79
N PRO A 243 11.40 15.95 -38.59
CA PRO A 243 11.44 17.38 -38.94
C PRO A 243 10.10 17.93 -39.45
N VAL A 244 9.69 19.12 -38.98
CA VAL A 244 8.43 19.78 -39.36
C VAL A 244 8.69 21.25 -39.70
N SER A 245 8.00 21.75 -40.73
CA SER A 245 7.78 23.17 -40.96
C SER A 245 6.30 23.51 -40.78
N GLY A 246 5.95 24.40 -39.83
CA GLY A 246 4.58 24.88 -39.58
C GLY A 246 4.00 24.55 -38.19
N SER A 247 2.69 24.77 -38.01
CA SER A 247 1.96 24.45 -36.78
C SER A 247 1.01 23.27 -36.98
N ALA A 248 0.90 22.43 -35.95
CA ALA A 248 0.16 21.18 -35.96
C ALA A 248 -0.52 20.96 -34.62
N SER A 249 -1.75 20.46 -34.61
CA SER A 249 -2.36 19.93 -33.38
C SER A 249 -2.67 18.47 -33.57
N VAL A 250 -2.19 17.64 -32.64
CA VAL A 250 -2.38 16.20 -32.60
C VAL A 250 -3.18 15.89 -31.33
N SER A 251 -4.41 15.40 -31.50
CA SER A 251 -5.20 14.87 -30.38
C SER A 251 -5.20 13.36 -30.45
N THR A 252 -4.94 12.70 -29.33
CA THR A 252 -5.03 11.24 -29.22
C THR A 252 -5.93 10.86 -28.07
N HIS A 253 -6.71 9.79 -28.26
CA HIS A 253 -7.52 9.19 -27.22
C HIS A 253 -7.03 7.76 -27.01
N VAL A 254 -6.60 7.45 -25.77
CA VAL A 254 -6.19 6.11 -25.33
C VAL A 254 -7.18 5.66 -24.26
N VAL A 255 -7.93 4.59 -24.55
CA VAL A 255 -8.83 3.94 -23.60
C VAL A 255 -8.36 2.50 -23.41
N HIS A 256 -8.18 2.07 -22.15
CA HIS A 256 -7.79 0.71 -21.83
C HIS A 256 -8.64 0.07 -20.71
N SER A 257 -9.02 -1.19 -20.90
CA SER A 257 -9.68 -2.08 -19.91
C SER A 257 -8.92 -3.40 -19.74
N GLY A 258 -8.58 -3.79 -18.50
CA GLY A 258 -7.87 -5.05 -18.18
C GLY A 258 -6.45 -4.84 -17.64
N TRP A 259 -5.67 -5.91 -17.48
CA TRP A 259 -4.21 -5.84 -17.19
C TRP A 259 -3.34 -6.04 -18.43
N THR A 260 -3.95 -6.47 -19.53
CA THR A 260 -3.29 -6.63 -20.83
C THR A 260 -3.77 -5.49 -21.73
N PRO A 261 -2.93 -4.47 -22.02
CA PRO A 261 -3.33 -3.30 -22.79
C PRO A 261 -3.98 -3.68 -24.12
N GLN A 262 -5.20 -3.19 -24.33
CA GLN A 262 -5.89 -3.13 -25.62
C GLN A 262 -6.28 -1.68 -25.81
N VAL A 263 -5.68 -1.03 -26.81
CA VAL A 263 -5.83 0.38 -27.11
C VAL A 263 -6.65 0.55 -28.38
N ARG A 264 -7.65 1.43 -28.33
CA ARG A 264 -8.35 1.94 -29.51
C ARG A 264 -8.03 3.42 -29.65
N THR A 265 -7.42 3.79 -30.78
CA THR A 265 -7.14 5.16 -31.16
C THR A 265 -8.30 5.74 -31.96
N GLU A 266 -8.62 7.01 -31.73
CA GLU A 266 -9.41 7.81 -32.68
C GLU A 266 -8.46 8.39 -33.75
N PRO A 267 -8.92 8.54 -35.00
CA PRO A 267 -8.08 9.05 -36.08
C PRO A 267 -7.57 10.46 -35.79
N VAL A 268 -6.28 10.68 -36.04
CA VAL A 268 -5.62 11.97 -35.89
C VAL A 268 -6.26 12.98 -36.84
N LYS A 269 -6.81 14.07 -36.31
CA LYS A 269 -7.21 15.22 -37.12
C LYS A 269 -6.00 16.12 -37.29
N VAL A 270 -5.49 16.20 -38.52
CA VAL A 270 -4.37 17.07 -38.89
C VAL A 270 -4.94 18.21 -39.74
N ASP A 271 -4.90 19.44 -39.24
CA ASP A 271 -5.41 20.63 -39.94
C ASP A 271 -4.36 21.32 -40.84
N ALA A 272 -3.22 20.68 -41.10
CA ALA A 272 -2.16 21.18 -41.97
C ALA A 272 -1.46 20.06 -42.77
N LYS A 273 -0.91 20.39 -43.94
CA LYS A 273 -0.12 19.44 -44.75
C LYS A 273 1.22 19.19 -44.04
N ILE A 274 1.33 18.06 -43.34
CA ILE A 274 2.51 17.67 -42.56
C ILE A 274 3.05 16.35 -43.12
N GLU A 275 4.31 16.35 -43.55
CA GLU A 275 5.07 15.15 -43.96
C GLU A 275 5.97 14.65 -42.81
N ALA A 276 5.48 14.69 -41.57
CA ALA A 276 6.23 14.28 -40.39
C ALA A 276 5.61 13.06 -39.72
N GLY A 277 6.43 12.05 -39.48
CA GLY A 277 6.09 10.92 -38.63
C GLY A 277 6.03 11.36 -37.16
N VAL A 278 4.95 10.99 -36.48
CA VAL A 278 4.76 11.19 -35.05
C VAL A 278 4.57 9.83 -34.39
N ASP A 279 5.55 9.44 -33.58
CA ASP A 279 5.48 8.22 -32.78
C ASP A 279 5.14 8.58 -31.33
N LEU A 280 4.10 7.93 -30.78
CA LEU A 280 3.64 8.12 -29.41
C LEU A 280 3.67 6.80 -28.66
N HIS A 281 4.20 6.79 -27.44
CA HIS A 281 4.28 5.60 -26.60
C HIS A 281 3.84 5.94 -25.18
N ALA A 282 2.77 5.32 -24.71
CA ALA A 282 2.35 5.45 -23.31
C ALA A 282 2.85 4.23 -22.51
N LYS A 283 3.30 4.45 -21.27
CA LYS A 283 3.78 3.42 -20.35
C LYS A 283 3.08 3.55 -19.00
N ALA A 284 2.85 2.43 -18.34
CA ALA A 284 2.50 2.39 -16.92
C ALA A 284 3.53 1.56 -16.16
N ALA A 285 3.93 2.05 -14.99
CA ALA A 285 4.84 1.37 -14.07
C ALA A 285 4.28 1.39 -12.66
N ILE A 286 4.23 0.22 -12.01
CA ILE A 286 3.88 0.13 -10.58
C ILE A 286 5.16 0.30 -9.76
N GLN A 287 5.11 1.16 -8.75
CA GLN A 287 6.12 1.31 -7.72
C GLN A 287 5.52 0.84 -6.39
N LEU A 288 6.28 0.04 -5.64
CA LEU A 288 5.83 -0.55 -4.40
C LEU A 288 6.69 -0.02 -3.25
N SER A 289 6.05 0.55 -2.24
CA SER A 289 6.68 0.82 -0.96
C SER A 289 5.97 0.02 0.14
N ALA A 290 6.76 -0.67 0.95
CA ALA A 290 6.28 -1.36 2.13
C ALA A 290 7.26 -1.15 3.28
N VAL A 291 6.74 -0.69 4.41
CA VAL A 291 7.51 -0.51 5.65
C VAL A 291 6.84 -1.33 6.75
N ALA A 292 7.55 -2.31 7.31
CA ALA A 292 7.04 -3.11 8.43
C ALA A 292 7.83 -2.84 9.72
N LEU A 293 7.10 -2.63 10.82
CA LEU A 293 7.60 -2.27 12.14
C LEU A 293 8.57 -1.07 12.16
N GLY A 294 8.55 -0.21 11.12
CA GLY A 294 9.50 0.90 10.99
C GLY A 294 10.97 0.48 10.79
N ILE A 295 11.26 -0.80 10.56
CA ILE A 295 12.64 -1.35 10.46
C ILE A 295 12.87 -1.99 9.09
N VAL A 296 11.87 -2.69 8.55
CA VAL A 296 11.99 -3.36 7.26
C VAL A 296 11.41 -2.46 6.19
N GLN A 297 12.28 -1.79 5.44
CA GLN A 297 11.90 -1.06 4.23
C GLN A 297 12.16 -1.95 3.01
N LEU A 298 11.09 -2.38 2.34
CA LEU A 298 11.19 -2.96 1.02
C LEU A 298 11.23 -1.79 0.03
N THR A 299 12.41 -1.51 -0.50
CA THR A 299 12.60 -0.58 -1.61
C THR A 299 11.87 -1.10 -2.87
N PRO A 300 11.42 -0.23 -3.78
CA PRO A 300 10.61 -0.65 -4.93
C PRO A 300 11.42 -1.54 -5.88
N PHE A 301 11.14 -2.86 -5.87
CA PHE A 301 11.90 -3.85 -6.66
C PHE A 301 11.15 -4.45 -7.85
N ALA A 302 9.96 -3.97 -8.21
CA ALA A 302 9.26 -4.46 -9.40
C ALA A 302 8.67 -3.31 -10.22
N LYS A 303 9.43 -2.82 -11.21
CA LYS A 303 8.85 -2.04 -12.30
C LYS A 303 8.22 -3.01 -13.30
N ILE A 304 6.95 -3.37 -13.08
CA ILE A 304 6.16 -4.00 -14.15
C ILE A 304 5.86 -2.88 -15.15
N LYS A 305 6.59 -2.87 -16.27
CA LYS A 305 6.36 -1.95 -17.37
C LYS A 305 5.38 -2.60 -18.33
N ALA A 306 4.21 -2.01 -18.48
CA ALA A 306 3.33 -2.31 -19.60
C ALA A 306 3.50 -1.18 -20.63
N ASP A 307 3.98 -1.54 -21.82
CA ASP A 307 3.86 -0.64 -22.97
C ASP A 307 2.38 -0.61 -23.35
N LEU A 308 1.77 0.55 -23.14
CA LEU A 308 0.36 0.75 -23.45
C LEU A 308 0.18 0.95 -24.96
N TYR A 309 1.19 1.45 -25.69
CA TYR A 309 1.08 1.72 -27.14
C TYR A 309 2.43 1.85 -27.88
N ARG A 310 2.49 1.33 -29.12
CA ARG A 310 3.51 1.61 -30.15
C ARG A 310 2.80 1.66 -31.52
N PRO A 311 2.54 2.85 -32.10
CA PRO A 311 2.12 2.93 -33.49
C PRO A 311 3.29 2.47 -34.37
N TRP A 312 2.97 1.76 -35.43
CA TRP A 312 3.77 1.78 -36.65
C TRP A 312 2.98 2.63 -37.63
N LEU A 313 3.40 3.87 -37.84
CA LEU A 313 2.96 4.71 -38.96
C LEU A 313 4.18 5.03 -39.83
#